data_AF-A0A9Q0WRF2-F1
#
_entry.id   AF-A0A9Q0WRF2-F1
#
_cell.length_a   1.000
_cell.length_b   1.000
_cell.length_c   1.000
_cell.angle_alpha   90.00
_cell.angle_beta   90.00
_cell.angle_gamma   90.00
#
_symmetry.space_group_name_H-M   'P 1'
#
loop_
_entity.id
_entity.type
_entity.pdbx_description
1 polymer ?
#
loop_
_entity_poly.entity_id
_entity_poly.type
_entity_poly.pdbx_seq_one_letter_code
_entity_poly.pdbx_strand_id
1 'polypeptide(L)'
;MNHPWFLKGFEIPAKSSVLELDYKKSCEFEKSAVGGINAFDLISLSSGLDLSGLFEVKYWRGGRFTSSETVERVAERVREVGGRLGYSVEEGKGGGAIGWGKGRVGLVFEVLEIVEKLLVVEIKVVEGGGVEFGDLHWGELKDGLEDVVLQWHDDVM
;
A
#
# COMPACT_ATOMS: atom_id res chain seq x y z
N MET A 1 11.50 -16.41 -33.99
CA MET A 1 11.34 -17.20 -32.74
C MET A 1 10.00 -16.80 -32.13
N ASN A 2 9.00 -17.69 -32.19
CA ASN A 2 7.71 -17.53 -31.53
C ASN A 2 7.74 -18.46 -30.32
N HIS A 3 7.81 -17.91 -29.12
CA HIS A 3 7.79 -18.71 -27.91
C HIS A 3 6.34 -18.88 -27.43
N PRO A 4 5.88 -20.11 -27.17
CA PRO A 4 4.48 -20.39 -26.82
C PRO A 4 4.04 -19.80 -25.46
N TRP A 5 4.97 -19.29 -24.67
CA TRP A 5 4.70 -18.63 -23.38
C TRP A 5 4.55 -17.11 -23.50
N PHE A 6 4.86 -16.52 -24.65
CA PHE A 6 4.77 -15.07 -24.85
C PHE A 6 3.53 -14.73 -25.68
N LEU A 7 2.44 -14.38 -25.00
CA LEU A 7 1.19 -13.97 -25.64
C LEU A 7 1.34 -12.56 -26.23
N LYS A 8 1.68 -12.51 -27.52
CA LYS A 8 1.68 -11.29 -28.32
C LYS A 8 0.24 -10.95 -28.71
N GLY A 9 -0.41 -10.07 -27.95
CA GLY A 9 -1.72 -9.49 -28.31
C GLY A 9 -2.76 -9.43 -27.21
N PHE A 10 -2.40 -8.98 -26.00
CA PHE A 10 -3.42 -8.64 -25.00
C PHE A 10 -4.00 -7.26 -25.32
N GLU A 11 -5.13 -7.24 -26.04
CA GLU A 11 -5.88 -5.99 -26.24
C GLU A 11 -6.64 -5.64 -24.96
N ILE A 12 -6.26 -4.53 -24.34
CA ILE A 12 -6.94 -3.97 -23.19
C ILE A 12 -8.29 -3.41 -23.68
N PRO A 13 -9.44 -3.88 -23.17
CA PRO A 13 -10.74 -3.35 -23.58
C PRO A 13 -10.85 -1.86 -23.22
N ALA A 14 -11.16 -1.03 -24.22
CA ALA A 14 -11.10 0.44 -24.19
C ALA A 14 -12.09 1.16 -23.23
N LYS A 15 -12.67 0.46 -22.24
CA LYS A 15 -13.63 1.04 -21.27
C LYS A 15 -13.50 0.46 -19.85
N SER A 16 -12.32 0.00 -19.47
CA SER A 16 -11.97 -0.20 -18.07
C SER A 16 -10.63 0.46 -17.88
N SER A 17 -10.55 1.47 -17.02
CA SER A 17 -9.25 2.04 -16.72
C SER A 17 -8.40 0.89 -16.18
N VAL A 18 -7.26 0.62 -16.83
CA VAL A 18 -6.29 -0.40 -16.38
C VAL A 18 -5.96 -0.19 -14.90
N LEU A 19 -6.07 1.07 -14.44
CA LEU A 19 -5.97 1.51 -13.06
C LEU A 19 -7.08 0.96 -12.13
N GLU A 20 -8.35 0.87 -12.55
CA GLU A 20 -9.42 0.24 -11.74
C GLU A 20 -9.27 -1.28 -11.66
N LEU A 21 -8.77 -1.92 -12.73
CA LEU A 21 -8.50 -3.35 -12.73
C LEU A 21 -7.27 -3.68 -11.87
N ASP A 22 -6.21 -2.88 -11.93
CA ASP A 22 -5.05 -3.02 -11.06
C ASP A 22 -5.41 -2.69 -9.61
N TYR A 23 -6.19 -1.63 -9.35
CA TYR A 23 -6.71 -1.30 -8.01
C TYR A 23 -7.55 -2.45 -7.45
N LYS A 24 -8.42 -3.08 -8.25
CA LYS A 24 -9.27 -4.19 -7.78
C LYS A 24 -8.54 -5.53 -7.68
N LYS A 25 -7.51 -5.75 -8.50
CA LYS A 25 -6.76 -7.01 -8.57
C LYS A 25 -5.53 -7.05 -7.66
N SER A 26 -4.92 -5.89 -7.35
CA SER A 26 -3.93 -5.78 -6.27
C SER A 26 -4.58 -5.69 -4.89
N CYS A 27 -5.83 -5.20 -4.79
CA CYS A 27 -6.61 -5.24 -3.56
C CYS A 27 -7.36 -6.57 -3.32
N GLU A 28 -7.36 -7.50 -4.28
CA GLU A 28 -7.64 -8.92 -4.01
C GLU A 28 -6.42 -9.56 -3.34
N PHE A 29 -6.02 -9.01 -2.19
CA PHE A 29 -5.14 -9.69 -1.26
C PHE A 29 -5.99 -10.70 -0.49
N GLU A 30 -6.24 -11.85 -1.11
CA GLU A 30 -6.88 -12.96 -0.43
C GLU A 30 -5.94 -13.52 0.66
N LYS A 31 -6.44 -13.50 1.91
CA LYS A 31 -5.82 -13.89 3.20
C LYS A 31 -4.86 -12.86 3.79
N SER A 32 -4.97 -12.47 5.06
CA SER A 32 -5.89 -12.86 6.14
C SER A 32 -5.73 -11.80 7.22
N ALA A 33 -6.74 -10.96 7.41
CA ALA A 33 -6.76 -9.95 8.47
C ALA A 33 -6.94 -10.54 9.90
N VAL A 34 -6.65 -11.83 10.12
CA VAL A 34 -6.86 -12.50 11.42
C VAL A 34 -5.74 -13.50 11.76
N GLY A 35 -4.57 -13.39 11.14
CA GLY A 35 -3.42 -14.20 11.52
C GLY A 35 -2.16 -13.37 11.40
N GLY A 36 -1.48 -13.13 12.52
CA GLY A 36 -0.26 -12.32 12.56
C GLY A 36 0.77 -12.74 11.52
N ILE A 37 1.62 -11.80 11.12
CA ILE A 37 2.63 -12.04 10.09
C ILE A 37 3.74 -12.92 10.62
N ASN A 38 4.16 -13.89 9.81
CA ASN A 38 5.30 -14.74 10.14
C ASN A 38 6.63 -14.06 9.72
N ALA A 39 7.75 -14.66 10.11
CA ALA A 39 9.07 -14.12 9.79
C ALA A 39 9.38 -14.08 8.27
N PHE A 40 8.89 -15.04 7.49
CA PHE A 40 9.05 -15.04 6.03
C PHE A 40 8.20 -13.95 5.37
N ASP A 41 6.99 -13.71 5.88
CA ASP A 41 6.15 -12.61 5.42
C ASP A 41 6.88 -11.28 5.63
N LEU A 42 7.45 -11.06 6.83
CA LEU A 42 8.22 -9.85 7.13
C LEU A 42 9.47 -9.69 6.24
N ILE A 43 10.21 -10.78 6.00
CA ILE A 43 11.36 -10.78 5.09
C ILE A 43 10.94 -10.43 3.67
N SER A 44 9.76 -10.90 3.22
CA SER A 44 9.26 -10.63 1.87
C SER A 44 9.00 -9.13 1.62
N LEU A 45 8.80 -8.33 2.68
CA LEU A 45 8.64 -6.88 2.60
C LEU A 45 9.98 -6.14 2.40
N SER A 46 11.12 -6.83 2.34
CA SER A 46 12.42 -6.20 2.12
C SER A 46 12.54 -5.69 0.68
N SER A 47 12.88 -4.41 0.52
CA SER A 47 13.18 -3.79 -0.78
C SER A 47 14.30 -4.51 -1.55
N GLY A 48 15.25 -5.14 -0.86
CA GLY A 48 16.31 -5.93 -1.49
C GLY A 48 15.84 -7.23 -2.18
N LEU A 49 14.60 -7.66 -1.93
CA LEU A 49 13.96 -8.80 -2.60
C LEU A 49 12.94 -8.35 -3.65
N ASP A 50 12.69 -7.05 -3.76
CA ASP A 50 11.77 -6.51 -4.75
C ASP A 50 12.43 -6.47 -6.13
N LEU A 51 11.87 -7.24 -7.07
CA LEU A 51 12.32 -7.31 -8.46
C LEU A 51 11.52 -6.37 -9.38
N SER A 52 10.58 -5.59 -8.84
CA SER A 52 9.72 -4.68 -9.60
C SER A 52 10.53 -3.71 -10.48
N GLY A 53 11.68 -3.22 -9.97
CA GLY A 53 12.57 -2.31 -10.67
C GLY A 53 13.23 -2.87 -11.94
N LEU A 54 13.19 -4.19 -12.16
CA LEU A 54 13.64 -4.80 -13.42
C LEU A 54 12.63 -4.62 -14.56
N PHE A 55 11.38 -4.27 -14.23
CA PHE A 55 10.30 -4.11 -15.19
C PHE A 55 9.97 -2.62 -15.34
N GLU A 56 9.56 -2.19 -16.54
CA GLU A 56 9.13 -0.78 -16.81
C GLU A 56 7.80 -0.41 -16.14
N VAL A 57 7.35 -1.21 -15.17
CA VAL A 57 6.17 -0.92 -14.39
C VAL A 57 6.63 -0.04 -13.23
N LYS A 58 6.38 1.27 -13.34
CA LYS A 58 6.54 2.21 -12.23
C LYS A 58 5.59 1.78 -11.11
N TYR A 59 6.07 0.99 -10.16
CA TYR A 59 5.27 0.52 -9.04
C TYR A 59 5.88 0.97 -7.71
N TRP A 60 5.02 1.64 -6.95
CA TRP A 60 5.04 1.83 -5.50
C TRP A 60 6.31 2.43 -4.88
N ARG A 61 6.35 3.77 -4.79
CA ARG A 61 7.06 4.41 -3.68
C ARG A 61 6.29 4.07 -2.40
N GLY A 62 6.83 3.17 -1.60
CA GLY A 62 6.23 2.74 -0.35
C GLY A 62 6.84 3.43 0.85
N GLY A 63 6.19 3.27 2.00
CA GLY A 63 6.74 3.62 3.29
C GLY A 63 6.27 2.62 4.32
N ARG A 64 7.03 2.44 5.40
CA ARG A 64 6.62 1.58 6.50
C ARG A 64 6.85 2.28 7.82
N PHE A 65 6.04 1.91 8.81
CA PHE A 65 6.32 2.27 10.19
C PHE A 65 5.91 1.14 11.13
N THR A 66 6.51 1.14 12.31
CA THR A 66 6.10 0.26 13.41
C THR A 66 5.22 1.01 14.40
N SER A 67 4.34 0.29 15.09
CA SER A 67 3.49 0.84 16.14
C SER A 67 3.39 -0.12 17.32
N SER A 68 3.28 0.44 18.54
CA SER A 68 2.96 -0.30 19.76
C SER A 68 1.47 -0.26 20.13
N GLU A 69 0.65 0.35 19.28
CA GLU A 69 -0.80 0.49 19.47
C GLU A 69 -1.56 -0.77 19.02
N THR A 70 -2.88 -0.79 19.23
CA THR A 70 -3.73 -1.87 18.71
C THR A 70 -4.06 -1.66 17.23
N VAL A 71 -4.41 -2.75 16.54
CA VAL A 71 -4.81 -2.70 15.12
C VAL A 71 -5.97 -1.73 14.92
N GLU A 72 -6.94 -1.74 15.83
CA GLU A 72 -8.12 -0.87 15.79
C GLU A 72 -7.74 0.60 15.92
N ARG A 73 -6.84 0.93 16.85
CA ARG A 73 -6.39 2.30 17.09
C ARG A 73 -5.62 2.87 15.89
N VAL A 74 -4.70 2.08 15.33
CA VAL A 74 -3.97 2.46 14.12
C VAL A 74 -4.93 2.63 12.95
N ALA A 75 -5.83 1.67 12.74
CA ALA A 75 -6.80 1.71 11.66
C ALA A 75 -7.73 2.93 11.78
N GLU A 76 -8.24 3.22 12.98
CA GLU A 76 -9.07 4.41 13.24
C GLU A 76 -8.30 5.68 12.89
N ARG A 77 -7.05 5.78 13.33
CA ARG A 77 -6.22 6.95 13.08
C ARG A 77 -5.94 7.16 11.59
N VAL A 78 -5.65 6.08 10.85
CA VAL A 78 -5.48 6.15 9.39
C VAL A 78 -6.76 6.64 8.71
N ARG A 79 -7.95 6.21 9.14
CA ARG A 79 -9.21 6.72 8.57
C ARG A 79 -9.41 8.21 8.86
N GLU A 80 -9.18 8.63 10.10
CA GLU A 80 -9.32 10.02 10.53
C GLU A 80 -8.41 10.96 9.74
N VAL A 81 -7.13 10.61 9.63
CA VAL A 81 -6.13 11.44 8.93
C VAL A 81 -6.45 11.51 7.44
N GLY A 82 -6.83 10.40 6.81
CA GLY A 82 -7.22 10.38 5.39
C GLY A 82 -8.38 11.35 5.11
N GLY A 83 -9.44 11.28 5.93
CA GLY A 83 -10.57 12.20 5.82
C GLY A 83 -10.16 13.67 6.04
N ARG A 84 -9.33 13.94 7.05
CA ARG A 84 -8.83 15.29 7.36
C ARG A 84 -8.00 15.88 6.22
N LEU A 85 -7.20 15.08 5.54
CA LEU A 85 -6.38 15.48 4.39
C LEU A 85 -7.18 15.52 3.06
N GLY A 86 -8.48 15.23 3.12
CA GLY A 86 -9.40 15.29 1.99
C GLY A 86 -9.28 14.12 1.02
N TYR A 87 -8.86 12.95 1.49
CA TYR A 87 -8.92 11.70 0.74
C TYR A 87 -10.30 11.05 0.90
N SER A 88 -10.76 10.38 -0.15
CA SER A 88 -11.82 9.39 -0.02
C SER A 88 -11.24 8.16 0.68
N VAL A 89 -11.83 7.73 1.79
CA VAL A 89 -11.35 6.59 2.57
C VAL A 89 -12.24 5.39 2.31
N GLU A 90 -11.64 4.26 1.97
CA GLU A 90 -12.32 2.99 1.69
C GLU A 90 -11.73 1.87 2.55
N GLU A 91 -12.55 0.89 2.93
CA GLU A 91 -12.08 -0.31 3.61
C GLU A 91 -11.87 -1.45 2.62
N GLY A 92 -10.73 -2.13 2.74
CA GLY A 92 -10.43 -3.34 2.00
C GLY A 92 -11.32 -4.51 2.45
N LYS A 93 -11.56 -5.45 1.55
CA LYS A 93 -12.28 -6.70 1.87
C LYS A 93 -11.50 -7.44 2.97
N GLY A 94 -12.15 -7.69 4.10
CA GLY A 94 -11.55 -8.39 5.25
C GLY A 94 -11.03 -7.49 6.36
N GLY A 95 -11.10 -6.16 6.26
CA GLY A 95 -10.90 -5.24 7.40
C GLY A 95 -9.45 -4.94 7.80
N GLY A 96 -8.45 -5.57 7.17
CA GLY A 96 -7.03 -5.35 7.46
C GLY A 96 -6.34 -4.28 6.61
N ALA A 97 -7.03 -3.75 5.57
CA ALA A 97 -6.49 -2.76 4.66
C ALA A 97 -7.38 -1.53 4.57
N ILE A 98 -6.77 -0.34 4.47
CA ILE A 98 -7.47 0.94 4.29
C ILE A 98 -6.93 1.62 3.03
N GLY A 99 -7.82 2.01 2.13
CA GLY A 99 -7.50 2.74 0.92
C GLY A 99 -7.77 4.24 1.08
N TRP A 100 -6.87 5.08 0.57
CA TRP A 100 -7.08 6.52 0.40
C TRP A 100 -7.03 6.85 -1.09
N GLY A 101 -8.05 7.57 -1.59
CA GLY A 101 -8.11 8.01 -2.99
C GLY A 101 -8.25 9.53 -3.12
N LYS A 102 -7.40 10.17 -3.92
CA LYS A 102 -7.50 11.60 -4.26
C LYS A 102 -7.00 11.87 -5.68
N GLY A 103 -7.92 12.11 -6.60
CA GLY A 103 -7.59 12.36 -8.00
C GLY A 103 -6.91 11.15 -8.65
N ARG A 104 -5.64 11.29 -9.03
CA ARG A 104 -4.83 10.23 -9.65
C ARG A 104 -3.83 9.57 -8.71
N VAL A 105 -3.97 9.81 -7.40
CA VAL A 105 -3.13 9.20 -6.36
C VAL A 105 -4.00 8.31 -5.49
N GLY A 106 -3.54 7.08 -5.28
CA GLY A 106 -4.09 6.14 -4.32
C GLY A 106 -3.04 5.74 -3.28
N LEU A 107 -3.44 5.55 -2.03
CA LEU A 107 -2.61 4.93 -1.00
C LEU A 107 -3.34 3.73 -0.43
N VAL A 108 -2.60 2.67 -0.12
CA VAL A 108 -3.11 1.50 0.59
C VAL A 108 -2.28 1.31 1.85
N PHE A 109 -2.97 1.22 2.99
CA PHE A 109 -2.39 0.95 4.30
C PHE A 109 -2.76 -0.46 4.71
N GLU A 110 -1.77 -1.30 4.94
CA GLU A 110 -1.96 -2.66 5.46
C GLU A 110 -1.41 -2.73 6.88
N VAL A 111 -2.26 -3.07 7.84
CA VAL A 111 -1.89 -3.17 9.25
C VAL A 111 -1.62 -4.63 9.59
N LEU A 112 -0.37 -4.93 9.93
CA LEU A 112 0.15 -6.28 10.11
C LEU A 112 0.63 -6.46 11.55
N GLU A 113 0.02 -7.36 12.31
CA GLU A 113 0.46 -7.69 13.67
C GLU A 113 1.59 -8.72 13.64
N ILE A 114 2.75 -8.40 14.21
CA ILE A 114 3.87 -9.35 14.35
C ILE A 114 3.68 -10.20 15.61
N VAL A 115 3.49 -9.51 16.73
CA VAL A 115 3.23 -10.06 18.06
C VAL A 115 2.31 -9.09 18.81
N GLU A 116 1.77 -9.51 19.97
CA GLU A 116 0.90 -8.67 20.79
C GLU A 116 1.51 -7.28 21.00
N LYS A 117 0.78 -6.24 20.57
CA LYS A 117 1.20 -4.81 20.64
C LYS A 117 2.49 -4.48 19.89
N LEU A 118 2.79 -5.19 18.81
CA LEU A 118 3.80 -4.78 17.84
C LEU A 118 3.27 -4.97 16.43
N LEU A 119 3.00 -3.85 15.78
CA LEU A 119 2.46 -3.79 14.44
C LEU A 119 3.50 -3.23 13.47
N VAL A 120 3.41 -3.67 12.22
CA VAL A 120 4.00 -3.00 11.07
C VAL A 120 2.86 -2.51 10.20
N VAL A 121 2.94 -1.26 9.77
CA VAL A 121 2.02 -0.69 8.79
C VAL A 121 2.78 -0.49 7.49
N GLU A 122 2.32 -1.17 6.45
CA GLU A 122 2.84 -1.00 5.09
C GLU A 122 1.98 -0.01 4.33
N ILE A 123 2.64 0.96 3.69
CA ILE A 123 2.01 2.00 2.89
C ILE A 123 2.46 1.82 1.45
N LYS A 124 1.52 1.59 0.55
CA LYS A 124 1.76 1.47 -0.90
C LYS A 124 1.14 2.66 -1.60
N VAL A 125 1.94 3.40 -2.38
CA VAL A 125 1.45 4.55 -3.15
C VAL A 125 1.28 4.18 -4.63
N VAL A 126 0.07 4.34 -5.13
CA VAL A 126 -0.29 4.17 -6.54
C VAL A 126 -0.37 5.54 -7.20
N GLU A 127 0.47 5.76 -8.20
CA GLU A 127 0.56 7.03 -8.95
C GLU A 127 0.07 6.86 -10.39
N GLY A 128 -0.78 7.78 -10.87
CA GLY A 128 -1.36 7.73 -12.20
C GLY A 128 -1.11 8.99 -13.03
N GLY A 129 -0.77 8.80 -14.31
CA GLY A 129 -0.80 9.88 -15.32
C GLY A 129 0.11 11.08 -15.02
N GLY A 130 1.31 10.83 -14.48
CA GLY A 130 2.35 11.83 -14.24
C GLY A 130 2.18 12.66 -12.95
N VAL A 131 1.22 12.31 -12.10
CA VAL A 131 1.05 12.94 -10.78
C VAL A 131 1.82 12.13 -9.75
N GLU A 132 2.80 12.75 -9.09
CA GLU A 132 3.62 12.12 -8.06
C GLU A 132 3.16 12.51 -6.65
N PHE A 133 3.19 11.54 -5.73
CA PHE A 133 3.04 11.76 -4.30
C PHE A 133 4.37 12.25 -3.73
N GLY A 134 4.62 13.55 -3.91
CA GLY A 134 5.87 14.20 -3.51
C GLY A 134 6.03 14.40 -2.00
N ASP A 135 7.21 14.88 -1.61
CA ASP A 135 7.67 15.00 -0.21
C ASP A 135 6.73 15.79 0.71
N LEU A 136 6.04 16.82 0.17
CA LEU A 136 5.08 17.60 0.96
C LEU A 136 3.90 16.72 1.43
N HIS A 137 3.37 15.87 0.55
CA HIS A 137 2.27 14.97 0.91
C HIS A 137 2.74 13.87 1.87
N TRP A 138 3.98 13.39 1.71
CA TRP A 138 4.61 12.50 2.70
C TRP A 138 4.75 13.17 4.06
N GLY A 139 5.14 14.45 4.10
CA GLY A 139 5.22 15.23 5.33
C GLY A 139 3.87 15.34 6.05
N GLU A 140 2.82 15.71 5.33
CA GLU A 140 1.46 15.79 5.89
C GLU A 140 0.94 14.45 6.39
N LEU A 141 1.25 13.36 5.68
CA LEU A 141 0.91 12.00 6.09
C LEU A 141 1.66 11.61 7.37
N LYS A 142 2.98 11.82 7.39
CA LYS A 142 3.83 11.46 8.54
C LYS A 142 3.43 12.24 9.79
N ASP A 143 3.17 13.54 9.66
CA ASP A 143 2.68 14.42 10.73
C ASP A 143 1.29 13.98 11.23
N GLY A 144 0.39 13.59 10.32
CA GLY A 144 -0.93 13.13 10.71
C GLY A 144 -0.94 11.83 11.52
N LEU A 145 0.04 10.96 11.29
CA LEU A 145 0.14 9.64 11.94
C LEU A 145 1.14 9.60 13.11
N GLU A 146 1.79 10.71 13.47
CA GLU A 146 2.87 10.74 14.46
C GLU A 146 2.49 10.08 15.79
N ASP A 147 1.24 10.28 16.26
CA ASP A 147 0.76 9.78 17.54
C ASP A 147 0.62 8.25 17.62
N VAL A 148 0.61 7.56 16.48
CA VAL A 148 0.54 6.09 16.41
C VAL A 148 1.84 5.47 15.88
N VAL A 149 2.85 6.28 15.56
CA VAL A 149 4.12 5.80 15.01
C VAL A 149 5.14 5.62 16.13
N LEU A 150 5.71 4.42 16.22
CA LEU A 150 6.90 4.15 17.02
C LEU A 150 8.16 4.53 16.25
N GLN A 151 8.29 4.06 15.01
CA GLN A 151 9.44 4.34 14.16
C GLN A 151 9.08 4.22 12.67
N TRP A 152 9.49 5.22 11.88
CA TRP A 152 9.47 5.16 10.41
C TRP A 152 10.64 4.34 9.87
N HIS A 153 10.37 3.57 8.82
CA HIS A 153 11.34 2.83 8.04
C HIS A 153 11.31 3.39 6.62
N ASP A 154 12.28 4.23 6.30
CA ASP A 154 12.47 4.70 4.94
C ASP A 154 13.21 3.59 4.16
N ASP A 155 12.61 3.10 3.08
CA ASP A 155 13.35 2.32 2.10
C ASP A 155 14.30 3.30 1.41
N VAL A 156 15.56 3.29 1.84
CA VAL A 156 16.62 4.10 1.24
C VAL A 156 16.73 3.70 -0.23
N MET A 157 16.24 4.58 -1.11
CA MET A 157 16.54 4.54 -2.55
C MET A 157 17.99 4.95 -2.79
#